data_AF-A0A8J6NTN7-F1
#
_entry.id   AF-A0A8J6NTN7-F1
#
_cell.length_a   1.000
_cell.length_b   1.000
_cell.length_c   1.000
_cell.angle_alpha   90.00
_cell.angle_beta   90.00
_cell.angle_gamma   90.00
#
_symmetry.space_group_name_H-M   'P 1'
#
loop_
_entity.id
_entity.type
_entity.pdbx_description
1 polymer ?
#
loop_
_entity_poly.entity_id
_entity_poly.type
_entity_poly.pdbx_seq_one_letter_code
_entity_poly.pdbx_strand_id
1 'polypeptide(L)'
;MLADIINVMIITHHREKLINAIIYFANHTKYCGKTKLLKLLYFLDFFHFKQAGKSVTGLYYYAWEMGPVPKDLFEELSGNMKPDMKSAINELPGEGFQQIRPKKKFDSRCFSNKEMKLLDDISFIFKDAKADNMVESTHLKNEPWDKTLREKGEFQKIDYMLAVDSELISLPYDEAKERMEERSEMYKILGVD
;
A
#
# COMPACT_ATOMS: atom_id res chain seq x y z
N MET A 1 30.00 -11.71 -12.19
CA MET A 1 30.63 -10.37 -12.12
C MET A 1 29.76 -9.26 -12.72
N LEU A 2 29.41 -9.28 -14.02
CA LEU A 2 28.41 -8.30 -14.56
C LEU A 2 27.00 -8.55 -14.01
N ALA A 3 26.58 -9.81 -13.86
CA ALA A 3 25.31 -10.17 -13.22
C ALA A 3 25.24 -9.72 -11.74
N ASP A 4 26.37 -9.74 -11.03
CA ASP A 4 26.45 -9.29 -9.63
C ASP A 4 26.50 -7.76 -9.52
N ILE A 5 27.06 -7.06 -10.52
CA ILE A 5 27.05 -5.59 -10.60
C ILE A 5 25.66 -5.07 -10.97
N ILE A 6 24.91 -5.77 -11.83
CA ILE A 6 23.50 -5.45 -12.12
C ILE A 6 22.63 -5.68 -10.88
N ASN A 7 22.93 -6.69 -10.06
CA ASN A 7 22.24 -6.93 -8.79
C ASN A 7 22.47 -5.84 -7.71
N VAL A 8 23.46 -4.95 -7.92
CA VAL A 8 23.70 -3.76 -7.09
C VAL A 8 22.87 -2.55 -7.56
N MET A 9 22.24 -2.62 -8.73
CA MET A 9 21.42 -1.53 -9.30
C MET A 9 19.92 -1.74 -8.99
N ILE A 10 19.49 -1.09 -7.91
CA ILE A 10 18.11 -0.93 -7.41
C ILE A 10 17.60 -2.12 -6.57
N ILE A 11 17.91 -2.08 -5.28
CA ILE A 11 17.18 -2.86 -4.26
C ILE A 11 15.77 -2.27 -4.15
N THR A 12 14.74 -3.02 -4.55
CA THR A 12 13.36 -2.64 -4.26
C THR A 12 13.05 -2.99 -2.80
N HIS A 13 12.97 -1.98 -1.94
CA HIS A 13 12.64 -2.18 -0.53
C HIS A 13 11.13 -2.38 -0.30
N HIS A 14 10.35 -2.80 -1.30
CA HIS A 14 8.88 -2.87 -1.21
C HIS A 14 8.42 -3.75 -0.04
N ARG A 15 9.00 -4.95 0.11
CA ARG A 15 8.65 -5.85 1.20
C ARG A 15 9.05 -5.30 2.58
N GLU A 16 10.23 -4.69 2.67
CA GLU A 16 10.73 -4.05 3.90
C GLU A 16 9.86 -2.84 4.29
N LYS A 17 9.51 -2.00 3.31
CA LYS A 17 8.59 -0.86 3.45
C LYS A 17 7.21 -1.32 3.88
N LEU A 18 6.68 -2.38 3.29
CA LEU A 18 5.38 -2.93 3.66
C LEU A 18 5.37 -3.34 5.13
N ILE A 19 6.34 -4.14 5.57
CA ILE A 19 6.43 -4.59 6.96
C ILE A 19 6.57 -3.40 7.91
N ASN A 20 7.43 -2.44 7.60
CA ASN A 20 7.63 -1.26 8.45
C ASN A 20 6.43 -0.32 8.43
N ALA A 21 5.71 -0.17 7.33
CA ALA A 21 4.47 0.61 7.26
C ALA A 21 3.38 -0.03 8.14
N ILE A 22 3.27 -1.36 8.13
CA ILE A 22 2.37 -2.11 9.03
C ILE A 22 2.72 -1.84 10.50
N ILE A 23 4.01 -1.94 10.85
CA ILE A 23 4.49 -1.65 12.21
C ILE A 23 4.19 -0.20 12.59
N TYR A 24 4.41 0.74 11.67
CA TYR A 24 4.18 2.16 11.88
C TYR A 24 2.70 2.42 12.18
N PHE A 25 1.79 2.02 11.29
CA PHE A 25 0.36 2.24 11.46
C PHE A 25 -0.21 1.56 12.71
N ALA A 26 0.26 0.36 13.04
CA ALA A 26 -0.16 -0.35 14.24
C ALA A 26 0.22 0.38 15.54
N ASN A 27 1.33 1.12 15.54
CA ASN A 27 1.79 1.89 16.71
C ASN A 27 1.19 3.30 16.77
N HIS A 28 0.83 3.90 15.64
CA HIS A 28 0.41 5.32 15.56
C HIS A 28 -1.10 5.51 15.38
N THR A 29 -1.87 4.43 15.25
CA THR A 29 -3.34 4.49 15.16
C THR A 29 -4.01 3.54 16.15
N LYS A 30 -5.18 3.95 16.66
CA LYS A 30 -6.05 3.09 17.46
C LYS A 30 -6.86 2.16 16.56
N TYR A 31 -7.34 1.05 17.11
CA TYR A 31 -8.20 0.10 16.40
C TYR A 31 -7.60 -0.42 15.08
N CYS A 32 -6.26 -0.55 15.01
CA CYS A 32 -5.55 -1.00 13.82
C CYS A 32 -5.65 -2.52 13.68
N GLY A 33 -6.84 -2.99 13.28
CA GLY A 33 -7.06 -4.36 12.82
C GLY A 33 -6.86 -4.49 11.32
N LYS A 34 -7.00 -5.73 10.81
CA LYS A 34 -6.76 -6.09 9.40
C LYS A 34 -7.43 -5.11 8.42
N THR A 35 -8.75 -4.90 8.54
CA THR A 35 -9.50 -4.02 7.63
C THR A 35 -8.99 -2.58 7.65
N LYS A 36 -8.72 -2.01 8.84
CA LYS A 36 -8.19 -0.64 8.95
C LYS A 36 -6.80 -0.55 8.30
N LEU A 37 -5.92 -1.50 8.58
CA LEU A 37 -4.58 -1.53 8.01
C LEU A 37 -4.62 -1.53 6.48
N LEU A 38 -5.45 -2.39 5.87
CA LEU A 38 -5.53 -2.48 4.41
C LEU A 38 -5.95 -1.14 3.78
N LYS A 39 -6.86 -0.41 4.42
CA LYS A 39 -7.26 0.94 4.00
C LYS A 39 -6.15 1.97 4.16
N LEU A 40 -5.41 1.93 5.27
CA LEU A 40 -4.26 2.84 5.49
C LEU A 40 -3.16 2.62 4.45
N LEU A 41 -2.88 1.37 4.10
CA LEU A 41 -1.92 1.03 3.05
C LEU A 41 -2.40 1.48 1.67
N TYR A 42 -3.70 1.33 1.36
CA TYR A 42 -4.28 1.87 0.13
C TYR A 42 -4.04 3.37 0.01
N PHE A 43 -4.33 4.15 1.07
CA PHE A 43 -4.05 5.59 1.07
C PHE A 43 -2.56 5.90 0.89
N LEU A 44 -1.69 5.17 1.59
CA LEU A 44 -0.23 5.36 1.47
C LEU A 44 0.23 5.19 0.03
N ASP A 45 -0.17 4.10 -0.63
CA ASP A 45 0.28 3.79 -1.97
C ASP A 45 -0.35 4.70 -3.03
N PHE A 46 -1.65 4.98 -2.95
CA PHE A 46 -2.34 5.79 -3.96
C PHE A 46 -2.01 7.29 -3.84
N PHE A 47 -1.88 7.83 -2.63
CA PHE A 47 -1.46 9.23 -2.45
C PHE A 47 0.00 9.43 -2.87
N HIS A 48 0.87 8.47 -2.57
CA HIS A 48 2.26 8.54 -3.03
C HIS A 48 2.36 8.38 -4.54
N PHE A 49 1.57 7.47 -5.14
CA PHE A 49 1.53 7.30 -6.59
C PHE A 49 1.10 8.59 -7.30
N LYS A 50 0.01 9.23 -6.83
CA LYS A 50 -0.46 10.53 -7.31
C LYS A 50 0.65 11.59 -7.33
N GLN A 51 1.50 11.61 -6.30
CA GLN A 51 2.58 12.60 -6.14
C GLN A 51 3.90 12.26 -6.85
N ALA A 52 4.16 10.98 -7.11
CA ALA A 52 5.50 10.52 -7.47
C ALA A 52 5.56 9.50 -8.61
N GLY A 53 4.42 8.98 -9.08
CA GLY A 53 4.33 7.98 -10.14
C GLY A 53 4.79 6.58 -9.69
N LYS A 54 4.82 6.33 -8.38
CA LYS A 54 5.22 5.03 -7.80
C LYS A 54 4.50 4.77 -6.48
N SER A 55 4.15 3.53 -6.19
CA SER A 55 3.66 3.12 -4.87
C SER A 55 4.82 2.98 -3.87
N VAL A 56 4.51 2.98 -2.58
CA VAL A 56 5.49 2.80 -1.50
C VAL A 56 5.74 1.31 -1.27
N THR A 57 4.67 0.53 -1.15
CA THR A 57 4.72 -0.87 -0.73
C THR A 57 4.71 -1.87 -1.88
N GLY A 58 4.41 -1.42 -3.09
CA GLY A 58 4.38 -2.29 -4.28
C GLY A 58 3.14 -3.20 -4.35
N LEU A 59 2.14 -2.99 -3.50
CA LEU A 59 0.94 -3.83 -3.48
C LEU A 59 0.06 -3.59 -4.71
N TYR A 60 -0.58 -4.66 -5.18
CA TYR A 60 -1.69 -4.60 -6.12
C TYR A 60 -3.01 -4.62 -5.36
N TYR A 61 -3.93 -3.75 -5.76
CA TYR A 61 -5.25 -3.59 -5.14
C TYR A 61 -6.34 -4.03 -6.10
N TYR A 62 -7.40 -4.62 -5.56
CA TYR A 62 -8.54 -5.14 -6.31
C TYR A 62 -9.82 -4.52 -5.79
N ALA A 63 -10.76 -4.21 -6.69
CA ALA A 63 -12.04 -3.58 -6.35
C ALA A 63 -13.00 -4.62 -5.75
N TRP A 64 -13.09 -4.69 -4.42
CA TRP A 64 -14.07 -5.53 -3.73
C TRP A 64 -15.27 -4.68 -3.34
N GLU A 65 -16.43 -5.29 -3.06
CA GLU A 65 -17.63 -4.55 -2.64
C GLU A 65 -17.37 -3.62 -1.45
N MET A 66 -16.54 -4.05 -0.50
CA MET A 66 -16.20 -3.31 0.72
C MET A 66 -14.95 -2.41 0.60
N GLY A 67 -14.51 -2.14 -0.63
CA GLY A 67 -13.42 -1.21 -0.93
C GLY A 67 -12.21 -1.88 -1.61
N PRO A 68 -11.11 -1.12 -1.80
CA PRO A 68 -9.89 -1.64 -2.40
C PRO A 68 -9.18 -2.60 -1.44
N VAL A 69 -8.88 -3.82 -1.91
CA VAL A 69 -8.22 -4.85 -1.12
C VAL A 69 -6.92 -5.30 -1.80
N PRO A 70 -5.77 -5.24 -1.11
CA PRO A 70 -4.57 -5.90 -1.59
C PRO A 70 -4.65 -7.39 -1.29
N LYS A 71 -5.17 -8.15 -2.26
CA LYS A 71 -5.56 -9.57 -2.10
C LYS A 71 -4.48 -10.43 -1.47
N ASP A 72 -3.25 -10.36 -2.00
CA ASP A 72 -2.15 -11.21 -1.52
C ASP A 72 -1.80 -10.93 -0.05
N LEU A 73 -1.82 -9.65 0.36
CA LEU A 73 -1.61 -9.28 1.76
C LEU A 73 -2.80 -9.69 2.63
N PHE A 74 -4.04 -9.56 2.13
CA PHE A 74 -5.22 -10.02 2.85
C PHE A 74 -5.13 -11.52 3.15
N GLU A 75 -4.75 -12.34 2.17
CA GLU A 75 -4.54 -13.78 2.33
C GLU A 75 -3.39 -14.08 3.29
N GLU A 76 -2.26 -13.37 3.14
CA GLU A 76 -1.11 -13.49 4.04
C GLU A 76 -1.50 -13.23 5.51
N LEU A 77 -2.25 -12.15 5.76
CA LEU A 77 -2.71 -11.79 7.11
C LEU A 77 -3.85 -12.68 7.63
N SER A 78 -4.42 -13.57 6.80
CA SER A 78 -5.54 -14.45 7.15
C SER A 78 -5.12 -15.88 7.49
N GLY A 79 -3.84 -16.10 7.80
CA GLY A 79 -3.31 -17.39 8.26
C GLY A 79 -2.06 -17.86 7.52
N ASN A 80 -1.69 -17.20 6.42
CA ASN A 80 -0.58 -17.58 5.55
C ASN A 80 0.62 -16.63 5.65
N MET A 81 0.88 -16.09 6.86
CA MET A 81 1.97 -15.14 7.05
C MET A 81 3.32 -15.74 6.65
N LYS A 82 4.06 -15.04 5.80
CA LYS A 82 5.44 -15.43 5.44
C LYS A 82 6.37 -15.29 6.66
N PRO A 83 7.52 -15.99 6.70
CA PRO A 83 8.41 -15.99 7.87
C PRO A 83 8.84 -14.58 8.34
N ASP A 84 9.05 -13.66 7.40
CA ASP A 84 9.41 -12.28 7.68
C ASP A 84 8.26 -11.51 8.36
N MET A 85 7.02 -11.66 7.90
CA MET A 85 5.82 -11.09 8.54
C MET A 85 5.57 -11.70 9.92
N LYS A 86 5.67 -13.04 10.05
CA LYS A 86 5.53 -13.74 11.34
C LYS A 86 6.55 -13.26 12.37
N SER A 87 7.75 -12.89 11.92
CA SER A 87 8.79 -12.32 12.78
C SER A 87 8.51 -10.86 13.16
N ALA A 88 7.69 -10.14 12.40
CA ALA A 88 7.46 -8.71 12.55
C ALA A 88 6.20 -8.37 13.36
N ILE A 89 5.13 -9.16 13.25
CA ILE A 89 3.86 -8.95 13.95
C ILE A 89 3.33 -10.26 14.57
N ASN A 90 2.40 -10.13 15.52
CA ASN A 90 1.64 -11.26 16.04
C ASN A 90 0.70 -11.82 14.96
N GLU A 91 0.48 -13.13 14.99
CA GLU A 91 -0.55 -13.76 14.16
C GLU A 91 -1.93 -13.22 14.53
N LEU A 92 -2.78 -13.07 13.52
CA LEU A 92 -4.17 -12.65 13.70
C LEU A 92 -5.02 -13.92 13.73
N PRO A 93 -5.73 -14.22 14.84
CA PRO A 93 -6.67 -15.34 14.84
C PRO A 93 -7.80 -15.10 13.82
N GLY A 94 -8.42 -16.19 13.36
CA GLY A 94 -9.29 -16.19 12.18
C GLY A 94 -10.59 -15.38 12.32
N GLU A 95 -11.10 -15.16 13.54
CA GLU A 95 -12.40 -14.52 13.76
C GLU A 95 -12.33 -13.28 14.68
N GLY A 96 -13.19 -12.30 14.36
CA GLY A 96 -13.38 -11.08 15.13
C GLY A 96 -12.35 -9.98 14.89
N PHE A 97 -12.59 -8.82 15.52
CA PHE A 97 -11.62 -7.72 15.50
C PHE A 97 -10.37 -8.09 16.30
N GLN A 98 -9.21 -7.97 15.66
CA GLN A 98 -7.91 -8.21 16.29
C GLN A 98 -6.97 -7.06 16.00
N GLN A 99 -6.47 -6.43 17.05
CA GLN A 99 -5.45 -5.40 16.94
C GLN A 99 -4.15 -6.03 16.44
N ILE A 100 -3.58 -5.46 15.40
CA ILE A 100 -2.23 -5.82 14.94
C ILE A 100 -1.22 -5.36 15.98
N ARG A 101 -0.39 -6.29 16.46
CA ARG A 101 0.64 -6.03 17.48
C ARG A 101 2.02 -6.28 16.91
N PRO A 102 2.85 -5.23 16.75
CA PRO A 102 4.24 -5.39 16.34
C PRO A 102 5.08 -6.18 17.35
N LYS A 103 5.97 -7.03 16.83
CA LYS A 103 7.06 -7.70 17.56
C LYS A 103 8.39 -6.98 17.39
N LYS A 104 8.54 -6.23 16.29
CA LYS A 104 9.73 -5.45 15.96
C LYS A 104 9.49 -3.96 16.16
N LYS A 105 10.59 -3.22 16.39
CA LYS A 105 10.58 -1.76 16.34
C LYS A 105 10.49 -1.30 14.89
N PHE A 106 9.84 -0.16 14.68
CA PHE A 106 9.80 0.50 13.38
C PHE A 106 11.21 0.90 12.94
N ASP A 107 11.51 0.69 11.66
CA ASP A 107 12.73 1.10 10.99
C ASP A 107 12.41 2.01 9.80
N SER A 108 12.84 3.28 9.89
CA SER A 108 12.57 4.29 8.88
C SER A 108 13.59 4.31 7.73
N ARG A 109 14.69 3.54 7.80
CA ARG A 109 15.83 3.66 6.87
C ARG A 109 15.47 3.42 5.40
N CYS A 110 14.43 2.62 5.16
CA CYS A 110 13.97 2.34 3.81
C CYS A 110 13.01 3.42 3.25
N PHE A 111 12.53 4.38 4.06
CA PHE A 111 11.60 5.43 3.65
C PHE A 111 12.31 6.74 3.32
N SER A 112 11.86 7.40 2.26
CA SER A 112 12.20 8.80 1.99
C SER A 112 11.43 9.75 2.91
N ASN A 113 11.89 11.00 3.01
CA ASN A 113 11.21 12.03 3.80
C ASN A 113 9.75 12.27 3.36
N LYS A 114 9.46 12.15 2.06
CA LYS A 114 8.09 12.27 1.53
C LYS A 114 7.19 11.11 1.98
N GLU A 115 7.72 9.89 1.94
CA GLU A 115 6.99 8.69 2.39
C GLU A 115 6.77 8.72 3.91
N MET A 116 7.77 9.18 4.67
CA MET A 116 7.63 9.39 6.12
C MET A 116 6.55 10.41 6.45
N LYS A 117 6.54 11.57 5.77
CA LYS A 117 5.49 12.57 5.95
C LYS A 117 4.10 11.99 5.66
N LEU A 118 3.98 11.16 4.64
CA LEU A 118 2.70 10.55 4.29
C LEU A 118 2.23 9.53 5.33
N LEU A 119 3.14 8.73 5.91
CA LEU A 119 2.84 7.87 7.05
C LEU A 119 2.32 8.68 8.25
N ASP A 120 2.97 9.81 8.56
CA ASP A 120 2.60 10.71 9.65
C ASP A 120 1.20 11.32 9.41
N ASP A 121 0.98 11.90 8.23
CA ASP A 121 -0.27 12.56 7.86
C ASP A 121 -1.47 11.60 7.88
N ILE A 122 -1.33 10.42 7.26
CA ILE A 122 -2.38 9.39 7.23
C ILE A 122 -2.69 8.92 8.66
N SER A 123 -1.65 8.69 9.48
CA SER A 123 -1.83 8.24 10.87
C SER A 123 -2.50 9.31 11.72
N PHE A 124 -2.18 10.59 11.49
CA PHE A 124 -2.83 11.71 12.16
C PHE A 124 -4.32 11.78 11.81
N ILE A 125 -4.65 11.76 10.51
CA ILE A 125 -6.05 11.85 10.02
C ILE A 125 -6.90 10.69 10.57
N PHE A 126 -6.37 9.47 10.54
CA PHE A 126 -7.14 8.27 10.91
C PHE A 126 -6.84 7.76 12.31
N LYS A 127 -6.21 8.56 13.18
CA LYS A 127 -5.70 8.11 14.49
C LYS A 127 -6.74 7.34 15.30
N ASP A 128 -7.92 7.93 15.49
CA ASP A 128 -8.99 7.37 16.32
C ASP A 128 -10.11 6.70 15.51
N ALA A 129 -10.06 6.75 14.17
CA ALA A 129 -11.09 6.18 13.30
C ALA A 129 -11.13 4.64 13.39
N LYS A 130 -12.32 4.04 13.42
CA LYS A 130 -12.50 2.60 13.17
C LYS A 130 -12.57 2.34 11.67
N ALA A 131 -12.35 1.08 11.25
CA ALA A 131 -12.39 0.70 9.83
C ALA A 131 -13.72 1.09 9.15
N ASP A 132 -14.83 0.96 9.86
CA ASP A 132 -16.17 1.30 9.35
C ASP A 132 -16.33 2.81 9.12
N ASN A 133 -15.69 3.64 9.95
CA ASN A 133 -15.70 5.09 9.79
C ASN A 133 -14.79 5.58 8.64
N MET A 134 -13.93 4.70 8.12
CA MET A 134 -13.08 5.00 6.97
C MET A 134 -13.77 4.62 5.64
N VAL A 135 -14.95 4.00 5.69
CA VAL A 135 -15.69 3.52 4.51
C VAL A 135 -16.02 4.67 3.56
N GLU A 136 -16.55 5.78 4.07
CA GLU A 136 -16.92 6.93 3.22
C GLU A 136 -15.73 7.46 2.42
N SER A 137 -14.52 7.45 2.99
CA SER A 137 -13.30 7.91 2.32
C SER A 137 -12.71 6.92 1.31
N THR A 138 -12.97 5.61 1.44
CA THR A 138 -12.48 4.59 0.49
C THR A 138 -13.50 4.20 -0.57
N HIS A 139 -14.77 4.61 -0.41
CA HIS A 139 -15.87 4.37 -1.35
C HIS A 139 -16.32 5.67 -2.02
N LEU A 140 -15.43 6.67 -2.07
CA LEU A 140 -15.73 7.95 -2.70
C LEU A 140 -16.03 7.75 -4.19
N LYS A 141 -17.12 8.36 -4.64
CA LYS A 141 -17.50 8.34 -6.05
C LYS A 141 -16.40 8.95 -6.91
N ASN A 142 -16.15 8.34 -8.06
CA ASN A 142 -15.11 8.72 -9.03
C ASN A 142 -13.66 8.55 -8.57
N GLU A 143 -13.42 7.89 -7.43
CA GLU A 143 -12.08 7.43 -7.04
C GLU A 143 -11.69 6.12 -7.77
N PRO A 144 -10.41 5.70 -7.75
CA PRO A 144 -9.94 4.52 -8.46
C PRO A 144 -10.75 3.25 -8.22
N TRP A 145 -11.17 3.02 -6.97
CA TRP A 145 -12.02 1.88 -6.61
C TRP A 145 -13.39 1.94 -7.30
N ASP A 146 -14.11 3.05 -7.19
CA ASP A 146 -15.47 3.22 -7.75
C ASP A 146 -15.46 3.12 -9.27
N LYS A 147 -14.50 3.79 -9.93
CA LYS A 147 -14.30 3.69 -11.38
C LYS A 147 -14.07 2.25 -11.82
N THR A 148 -13.17 1.54 -11.13
CA THR A 148 -12.87 0.13 -11.45
C THR A 148 -14.09 -0.75 -11.25
N LEU A 149 -14.81 -0.61 -10.13
CA LEU A 149 -16.00 -1.41 -9.82
C LEU A 149 -17.12 -1.18 -10.85
N ARG A 150 -17.38 0.07 -11.22
CA ARG A 150 -18.43 0.43 -12.19
C ARG A 150 -18.12 -0.02 -13.61
N GLU A 151 -16.86 0.10 -14.03
CA GLU A 151 -16.47 -0.15 -15.42
C GLU A 151 -16.08 -1.60 -15.69
N LYS A 152 -15.49 -2.27 -14.69
CA LYS A 152 -14.91 -3.61 -14.84
C LYS A 152 -15.55 -4.67 -13.93
N GLY A 153 -16.22 -4.26 -12.86
CA GLY A 153 -16.85 -5.15 -11.89
C GLY A 153 -15.94 -5.53 -10.71
N GLU A 154 -16.45 -6.42 -9.86
CA GLU A 154 -15.76 -6.88 -8.66
C GLU A 154 -14.51 -7.71 -8.95
N PHE A 155 -13.58 -7.69 -7.99
CA PHE A 155 -12.31 -8.40 -8.00
C PHE A 155 -11.36 -8.02 -9.14
N GLN A 156 -11.64 -6.93 -9.86
CA GLN A 156 -10.76 -6.42 -10.89
C GLN A 156 -9.62 -5.58 -10.31
N LYS A 157 -8.44 -5.69 -10.92
CA LYS A 157 -7.26 -4.93 -10.52
C LYS A 157 -7.51 -3.43 -10.73
N ILE A 158 -7.29 -2.65 -9.68
CA ILE A 158 -7.38 -1.19 -9.71
C ILE A 158 -6.10 -0.66 -10.35
N ASP A 159 -6.27 0.17 -11.37
CA ASP A 159 -5.15 0.85 -12.03
C ASP A 159 -4.72 2.08 -11.20
N TYR A 160 -3.44 2.16 -10.85
CA TYR A 160 -2.87 3.28 -10.12
C TYR A 160 -2.98 4.60 -10.89
N MET A 161 -3.00 4.57 -12.24
CA MET A 161 -3.18 5.76 -13.06
C MET A 161 -4.51 6.47 -12.81
N LEU A 162 -5.52 5.77 -12.27
CA LEU A 162 -6.79 6.39 -11.89
C LEU A 162 -6.66 7.35 -10.70
N ALA A 163 -5.56 7.30 -9.96
CA ALA A 163 -5.26 8.19 -8.83
C ALA A 163 -4.74 9.56 -9.27
N VAL A 164 -4.30 9.68 -10.52
CA VAL A 164 -3.73 10.91 -11.07
C VAL A 164 -4.88 11.81 -11.54
N ASP A 165 -4.89 13.06 -11.06
CA ASP A 165 -5.94 14.04 -11.36
C ASP A 165 -5.37 15.44 -11.61
N SER A 166 -6.23 16.46 -11.66
CA SER A 166 -5.85 17.85 -11.94
C SER A 166 -5.44 18.65 -10.71
N GLU A 167 -5.33 18.04 -9.52
CA GLU A 167 -4.89 18.76 -8.32
C GLU A 167 -3.41 19.12 -8.40
N LEU A 168 -3.03 20.26 -7.81
CA LEU A 168 -1.65 20.78 -7.84
C LEU A 168 -0.62 19.79 -7.28
N ILE A 169 -1.03 18.94 -6.33
CA ILE A 169 -0.17 17.92 -5.71
C ILE A 169 0.02 16.68 -6.59
N SER A 170 -0.80 16.53 -7.64
CA SER A 170 -0.73 15.43 -8.59
C SER A 170 0.36 15.67 -9.62
N LEU A 171 1.07 14.61 -10.01
CA LEU A 171 1.90 14.65 -11.21
C LEU A 171 1.03 14.90 -12.45
N PRO A 172 1.58 15.54 -13.50
CA PRO A 172 0.99 15.49 -14.84
C PRO A 172 0.78 14.03 -15.27
N TYR A 173 -0.35 13.76 -15.92
CA TYR A 173 -0.72 12.40 -16.33
C TYR A 173 0.36 11.73 -17.18
N ASP A 174 0.89 12.43 -18.19
CA ASP A 174 1.91 11.88 -19.08
C ASP A 174 3.21 11.57 -18.33
N GLU A 175 3.59 12.40 -17.37
CA GLU A 175 4.78 12.16 -16.54
C GLU A 175 4.59 10.97 -15.59
N ALA A 176 3.40 10.83 -14.98
CA ALA A 176 3.09 9.67 -14.15
C ALA A 176 3.09 8.37 -14.97
N LYS A 177 2.56 8.43 -16.19
CA LYS A 177 2.53 7.30 -17.14
C LYS A 177 3.93 6.88 -17.58
N GLU A 178 4.76 7.84 -18.03
CA GLU A 178 6.14 7.60 -18.43
C GLU A 178 6.93 6.92 -17.29
N ARG A 179 6.87 7.48 -16.07
CA ARG A 179 7.53 6.90 -14.90
C ARG A 179 7.05 5.49 -14.57
N MET A 180 5.76 5.21 -14.75
CA MET A 180 5.19 3.87 -14.52
C MET A 180 5.67 2.87 -15.57
N GLU A 181 5.71 3.27 -16.85
CA GLU A 181 6.17 2.45 -17.96
C GLU A 181 7.67 2.13 -17.83
N GLU A 182 8.51 3.14 -17.59
CA GLU A 182 9.95 2.98 -17.34
C GLU A 182 10.24 1.99 -16.20
N ARG A 183 9.46 2.09 -15.10
CA ARG A 183 9.58 1.16 -13.95
C ARG A 183 9.15 -0.25 -14.31
N SER A 184 8.06 -0.41 -15.06
CA SER A 184 7.59 -1.72 -15.49
C SER A 184 8.62 -2.40 -16.40
N GLU A 185 9.20 -1.66 -17.34
CA GLU A 185 10.28 -2.16 -18.21
C GLU A 185 11.51 -2.55 -17.39
N MET A 186 11.92 -1.69 -16.46
CA MET A 186 13.02 -1.98 -15.55
C MET A 186 12.77 -3.27 -14.74
N TYR A 187 11.57 -3.47 -14.17
CA TYR A 187 11.24 -4.69 -13.43
C TYR A 187 11.26 -5.94 -14.30
N LYS A 188 10.80 -5.85 -15.55
CA LYS A 188 10.90 -6.95 -16.53
C LYS A 188 12.35 -7.31 -16.85
N ILE A 189 13.21 -6.30 -17.05
CA ILE A 189 14.63 -6.49 -17.31
C ILE A 189 15.32 -7.18 -16.12
N LEU A 190 14.92 -6.83 -14.90
CA LEU A 190 15.52 -7.35 -13.67
C LEU A 190 14.87 -8.64 -13.16
N GLY A 191 13.74 -9.08 -13.72
CA GLY A 191 13.04 -10.31 -13.33
C GLY A 191 12.42 -10.27 -11.93
N VAL A 192 11.91 -9.11 -11.50
CA VAL A 192 11.39 -8.83 -10.13
C VAL A 192 9.87 -8.68 -10.07
N ASP A 193 9.14 -9.15 -11.09
CA ASP A 193 7.67 -9.02 -11.21
C ASP A 193 6.87 -9.80 -10.14
#